data_AF-A0A9E3C363-F1
#
_entry.id   AF-A0A9E3C363-F1
#
_cell.length_a   1.000
_cell.length_b   1.000
_cell.length_c   1.000
_cell.angle_alpha   90.00
_cell.angle_beta   90.00
_cell.angle_gamma   90.00
#
_symmetry.space_group_name_H-M   'P 1'
#
loop_
_entity.id
_entity.type
_entity.pdbx_description
1 polymer ?
#
loop_
_entity_poly.entity_id
_entity_poly.type
_entity_poly.pdbx_seq_one_letter_code
_entity_poly.pdbx_strand_id
1 'polypeptide(L)'
;VRLTGVRDFGYRGPGDFTVRYEEREVRLSRLTGLDFYVSYWSKGLVGRLVGHTFLSFDFDDAPPLSISIETRPEVGEGFDPLASLFKQYELIYLVGDERDIVRVRTNYRGERVYLYHLNTPAQNARRLFLIYLGRINELADHPEFYNLLSNSCTLNIIRYANAAGREGRFDIRHLFNGLVDSYLYHSGRVNTTLPFAELRRRSLINEAAQAADDAPGFWRRIRASLPTMPGSE
;
A
#
# COMPACT_ATOMS: atom_id res chain seq x y z
N VAL A 1 9.73 -9.94 -15.32
CA VAL A 1 10.44 -9.28 -14.20
C VAL A 1 10.64 -10.32 -13.12
N ARG A 2 11.88 -10.59 -12.74
CA ARG A 2 12.20 -11.51 -11.63
C ARG A 2 12.45 -10.68 -10.38
N LEU A 3 11.77 -11.06 -9.31
CA LEU A 3 11.83 -10.43 -8.00
C LEU A 3 12.43 -11.45 -7.03
N THR A 4 13.47 -11.06 -6.32
CA THR A 4 14.11 -11.88 -5.28
C THR A 4 13.83 -11.28 -3.91
N GLY A 5 13.61 -12.12 -2.91
CA GLY A 5 13.36 -11.64 -1.55
C GLY A 5 11.94 -11.11 -1.34
N VAL A 6 10.96 -11.60 -2.11
CA VAL A 6 9.56 -11.25 -1.87
C VAL A 6 9.12 -11.85 -0.54
N ARG A 7 8.65 -11.01 0.38
CA ARG A 7 8.26 -11.39 1.72
C ARG A 7 6.93 -12.14 1.72
N ASP A 8 6.84 -13.30 2.37
CA ASP A 8 5.58 -14.05 2.53
C ASP A 8 5.53 -14.75 3.90
N PHE A 9 5.57 -13.95 4.96
CA PHE A 9 5.65 -14.40 6.34
C PHE A 9 4.34 -15.06 6.79
N GLY A 10 4.48 -16.15 7.56
CA GLY A 10 3.35 -16.86 8.16
C GLY A 10 3.17 -16.45 9.61
N TYR A 11 2.13 -15.66 9.91
CA TYR A 11 1.86 -15.18 11.27
C TYR A 11 1.02 -16.15 12.10
N ARG A 12 1.29 -16.13 13.40
CA ARG A 12 0.49 -16.69 14.50
C ARG A 12 0.20 -15.64 15.58
N GLY A 13 0.96 -14.55 15.62
CA GLY A 13 0.76 -13.38 16.45
C GLY A 13 1.56 -12.16 15.94
N PRO A 14 1.40 -10.96 16.54
CA PRO A 14 2.12 -9.76 16.11
C PRO A 14 3.66 -9.88 16.12
N GLY A 15 4.20 -10.72 17.00
CA GLY A 15 5.63 -11.04 17.10
C GLY A 15 5.95 -12.53 16.94
N ASP A 16 4.95 -13.37 16.66
CA ASP A 16 5.14 -14.80 16.38
C ASP A 16 4.81 -15.06 14.91
N PHE A 17 5.85 -15.26 14.12
CA PHE A 17 5.75 -15.51 12.69
C PHE A 17 6.91 -16.36 12.18
N THR A 18 6.65 -17.08 11.09
CA THR A 18 7.66 -17.79 10.33
C THR A 18 8.14 -16.89 9.21
N VAL A 19 9.43 -16.55 9.24
CA VAL A 19 10.10 -15.80 8.17
C VAL A 19 10.16 -16.66 6.92
N ARG A 20 9.74 -16.09 5.79
CA ARG A 20 9.84 -16.71 4.47
C ARG A 20 10.02 -15.63 3.41
N TYR A 21 10.98 -15.88 2.54
CA TYR A 21 11.22 -15.09 1.34
C TYR A 21 11.14 -16.00 0.14
N GLU A 22 10.60 -15.50 -0.95
CA GLU A 22 10.47 -16.25 -2.19
C GLU A 22 10.96 -15.44 -3.39
N GLU A 23 11.20 -16.17 -4.47
CA GLU A 23 11.40 -15.57 -5.77
C GLU A 23 10.07 -15.57 -6.52
N ARG A 24 9.74 -14.45 -7.16
CA ARG A 24 8.57 -14.33 -8.03
C ARG A 24 8.97 -13.89 -9.42
N GLU A 25 8.31 -14.45 -10.42
CA GLU A 25 8.36 -13.92 -11.77
C GLU A 25 6.99 -13.37 -12.15
N VAL A 26 6.97 -12.12 -12.61
CA VAL A 26 5.76 -11.45 -13.09
C VAL A 26 5.97 -10.91 -14.50
N ARG A 27 4.91 -10.95 -15.30
CA ARG A 27 4.91 -10.40 -16.65
C ARG A 27 4.39 -8.97 -16.60
N LEU A 28 5.22 -7.99 -16.95
CA LEU A 28 4.81 -6.58 -16.96
C LEU A 28 3.61 -6.34 -17.87
N SER A 29 3.52 -7.06 -19.00
CA SER A 29 2.39 -6.98 -19.93
C SER A 29 1.06 -7.46 -19.34
N ARG A 30 1.10 -8.23 -18.24
CA ARG A 30 -0.05 -8.78 -17.53
C ARG A 30 -0.46 -7.96 -16.31
N LEU A 31 0.30 -6.90 -16.00
CA LEU A 31 -0.11 -5.91 -15.02
C LEU A 31 -1.29 -5.12 -15.58
N THR A 32 -2.43 -5.21 -14.91
CA THR A 32 -3.72 -4.66 -15.34
C THR A 32 -4.17 -3.47 -14.50
N GLY A 33 -3.80 -3.44 -13.22
CA GLY A 33 -4.36 -2.48 -12.27
C GLY A 33 -3.43 -2.14 -11.12
N LEU A 34 -3.95 -1.24 -10.28
CA LEU A 34 -3.29 -0.77 -9.09
C LEU A 34 -4.33 -0.58 -7.99
N ASP A 35 -4.07 -1.22 -6.87
CA ASP A 35 -4.83 -1.05 -5.66
C ASP A 35 -4.08 -0.18 -4.66
N PHE A 36 -4.83 0.65 -3.94
CA PHE A 36 -4.33 1.58 -2.95
C PHE A 36 -4.88 1.24 -1.58
N TYR A 37 -3.98 1.05 -0.62
CA TYR A 37 -4.32 0.75 0.76
C TYR A 37 -4.08 1.95 1.66
N VAL A 38 -4.98 2.13 2.63
CA VAL A 38 -4.77 3.01 3.79
C VAL A 38 -5.02 2.22 5.06
N SER A 39 -4.01 2.11 5.91
CA SER A 39 -4.14 1.50 7.23
C SER A 39 -4.07 2.55 8.33
N TYR A 40 -4.95 2.45 9.33
CA TYR A 40 -4.96 3.34 10.50
C TYR A 40 -4.70 2.53 11.77
N TRP A 41 -3.57 2.79 12.42
CA TRP A 41 -3.16 2.14 13.67
C TRP A 41 -3.49 2.94 14.94
N SER A 42 -3.64 4.27 14.83
CA SER A 42 -3.90 5.15 15.97
C SER A 42 -5.36 5.63 16.03
N LYS A 43 -5.86 5.91 17.24
CA LYS A 43 -7.20 6.48 17.50
C LYS A 43 -7.09 8.00 17.72
N GLY A 44 -8.22 8.70 17.74
CA GLY A 44 -8.27 10.15 18.01
C GLY A 44 -7.87 11.01 16.81
N LEU A 45 -7.57 12.29 17.04
CA LEU A 45 -7.35 13.28 15.96
C LEU A 45 -6.06 12.97 15.16
N VAL A 46 -4.99 12.56 15.83
CA VAL A 46 -3.72 12.16 15.18
C VAL A 46 -3.94 10.93 14.28
N GLY A 47 -4.64 9.91 14.78
CA GLY A 47 -4.99 8.72 14.00
C GLY A 47 -6.00 8.93 12.87
N ARG A 48 -6.63 10.11 12.77
CA ARG A 48 -7.42 10.51 11.60
C ARG A 48 -6.58 11.20 10.52
N LEU A 49 -5.50 11.85 10.91
CA LEU A 49 -4.66 12.65 10.02
C LEU A 49 -3.43 11.89 9.52
N VAL A 50 -3.03 10.83 10.22
CA VAL A 50 -1.89 9.98 9.89
C VAL A 50 -2.38 8.54 9.66
N GLY A 51 -2.12 8.03 8.46
CA GLY A 51 -2.32 6.62 8.10
C GLY A 51 -1.04 6.02 7.53
N HIS A 52 -1.07 4.73 7.22
CA HIS A 52 -0.02 4.06 6.45
C HIS A 52 -0.56 3.75 5.06
N THR A 53 0.11 4.25 4.02
CA THR A 53 -0.35 4.05 2.65
C THR A 53 0.60 3.15 1.90
N PHE A 54 0.07 2.20 1.15
CA PHE A 54 0.86 1.29 0.32
C PHE A 54 0.08 0.85 -0.91
N LEU A 55 0.79 0.27 -1.87
CA LEU A 55 0.22 -0.13 -3.16
C LEU A 55 0.22 -1.64 -3.31
N SER A 56 -0.69 -2.15 -4.12
CA SER A 56 -0.63 -3.51 -4.64
C SER A 56 -0.81 -3.48 -6.15
N PHE A 57 0.11 -4.11 -6.88
CA PHE A 57 0.09 -4.18 -8.33
C PHE A 57 -0.64 -5.43 -8.75
N ASP A 58 -1.73 -5.26 -9.50
CA ASP A 58 -2.61 -6.36 -9.90
C ASP A 58 -2.19 -6.93 -11.26
N PHE A 59 -2.13 -8.25 -11.33
CA PHE A 59 -1.80 -9.02 -12.54
C PHE A 59 -2.96 -9.94 -12.91
N ASP A 60 -3.22 -10.12 -14.20
CA ASP A 60 -4.28 -11.04 -14.68
C ASP A 60 -3.88 -12.53 -14.60
N ASP A 61 -2.59 -12.82 -14.46
CA ASP A 61 -2.01 -14.16 -14.54
C ASP A 61 -1.23 -14.59 -13.29
N ALA A 62 -1.15 -13.73 -12.28
CA ALA A 62 -0.38 -13.95 -11.06
C ALA A 62 -1.06 -13.29 -9.86
N PRO A 63 -0.77 -13.74 -8.62
CA PRO A 63 -1.15 -13.01 -7.42
C PRO A 63 -0.61 -11.57 -7.44
N PRO A 64 -1.32 -10.61 -6.83
CA PRO A 64 -0.85 -9.23 -6.77
C PRO A 64 0.42 -9.12 -5.93
N LEU A 65 1.22 -8.10 -6.24
CA LEU A 65 2.46 -7.80 -5.52
C LEU A 65 2.27 -6.52 -4.72
N SER A 66 2.32 -6.62 -3.39
CA SER A 66 2.21 -5.46 -2.52
C SER A 66 3.57 -4.84 -2.24
N ILE A 67 3.64 -3.51 -2.32
CA ILE A 67 4.85 -2.75 -2.00
C ILE A 67 4.51 -1.66 -0.99
N SER A 68 5.14 -1.77 0.18
CA SER A 68 4.97 -0.86 1.31
C SER A 68 6.25 -0.05 1.53
N ILE A 69 6.12 1.28 1.57
CA ILE A 69 7.25 2.17 1.89
C ILE A 69 7.24 2.38 3.40
N GLU A 70 8.20 1.82 4.12
CA GLU A 70 8.21 1.79 5.58
C GLU A 70 9.49 2.39 6.16
N THR A 71 9.48 2.53 7.49
CA THR A 71 10.67 2.84 8.29
C THR A 71 11.24 1.53 8.84
N ARG A 72 12.57 1.46 8.93
CA ARG A 72 13.27 0.37 9.62
C ARG A 72 13.85 0.92 10.94
N PRO A 73 13.14 0.74 12.07
CA PRO A 73 13.68 1.05 13.39
C PRO A 73 14.76 0.04 13.79
N GLU A 74 15.74 0.47 14.59
CA GLU A 74 16.72 -0.44 15.17
C GLU A 74 16.09 -1.31 16.28
N VAL A 75 16.71 -2.46 16.58
CA VAL A 75 16.22 -3.38 17.61
C VAL A 75 16.29 -2.68 18.97
N GLY A 76 15.12 -2.34 19.53
CA GLY A 76 15.00 -1.62 20.81
C GLY A 76 14.37 -0.22 20.69
N GLU A 77 14.16 0.28 19.47
CA GLU A 77 13.54 1.59 19.23
C GLU A 77 12.03 1.46 18.99
N GLY A 78 11.24 2.30 19.65
CA GLY A 78 9.81 2.45 19.37
C GLY A 78 9.57 3.48 18.25
N PHE A 79 8.57 3.27 17.39
CA PHE A 79 8.25 4.22 16.33
C PHE A 79 7.67 5.53 16.88
N ASP A 80 8.33 6.65 16.59
CA ASP A 80 7.87 8.01 16.89
C ASP A 80 7.76 8.86 15.61
N PRO A 81 6.54 9.30 15.22
CA PRO A 81 6.33 10.19 14.08
C PRO A 81 7.08 11.52 14.14
N LEU A 82 7.20 12.14 15.32
CA LEU A 82 7.95 13.39 15.50
C LEU A 82 9.44 13.15 15.31
N ALA A 83 9.95 12.03 15.81
CA ALA A 83 11.34 11.63 15.63
C ALA A 83 11.68 11.38 14.14
N SER A 84 10.74 10.86 13.36
CA SER A 84 10.88 10.67 11.91
C SER A 84 10.98 11.98 11.09
N LEU A 85 10.60 13.14 11.67
CA LEU A 85 10.84 14.45 11.05
C LEU A 85 12.35 14.77 11.00
N PHE A 86 13.13 14.24 11.94
CA PHE A 86 14.55 14.52 12.12
C PHE A 86 15.48 13.43 11.55
N LYS A 87 15.01 12.62 10.58
CA LYS A 87 15.79 11.57 9.88
C LYS A 87 16.33 10.44 10.78
N GLN A 88 15.54 9.98 11.77
CA GLN A 88 16.01 8.95 12.70
C GLN A 88 15.87 7.50 12.22
N TYR A 89 15.11 7.22 11.15
CA TYR A 89 14.87 5.85 10.67
C TYR A 89 15.37 5.66 9.24
N GLU A 90 15.86 4.46 8.91
CA GLU A 90 16.16 4.08 7.53
C GLU A 90 14.88 3.90 6.72
N LEU A 91 14.90 4.33 5.46
CA LEU A 91 13.82 4.08 4.49
C LEU A 91 13.93 2.63 4.00
N ILE A 92 12.81 1.91 3.96
CA ILE A 92 12.76 0.57 3.36
C ILE A 92 11.53 0.40 2.47
N TYR A 93 11.65 -0.50 1.49
CA TYR A 93 10.55 -0.94 0.65
C TYR A 93 10.29 -2.42 0.92
N LEU A 94 9.16 -2.71 1.54
CA LEU A 94 8.70 -4.08 1.76
C LEU A 94 7.91 -4.54 0.55
N VAL A 95 8.55 -5.37 -0.27
CA VAL A 95 7.92 -6.08 -1.39
C VAL A 95 7.46 -7.43 -0.87
N GLY A 96 6.17 -7.72 -0.96
CA GLY A 96 5.62 -8.94 -0.36
C GLY A 96 4.33 -9.44 -0.97
N ASP A 97 3.97 -10.65 -0.56
CA ASP A 97 2.64 -11.18 -0.74
C ASP A 97 1.62 -10.28 -0.05
N GLU A 98 0.51 -10.03 -0.74
CA GLU A 98 -0.53 -9.17 -0.20
C GLU A 98 -1.17 -9.75 1.07
N ARG A 99 -1.27 -11.09 1.19
CA ARG A 99 -1.72 -11.74 2.42
C ARG A 99 -0.78 -11.40 3.56
N ASP A 100 0.54 -11.48 3.40
CA ASP A 100 1.48 -11.11 4.47
C ASP A 100 1.25 -9.64 4.91
N ILE A 101 1.36 -8.72 3.95
CA ILE A 101 1.37 -7.28 4.22
C ILE A 101 0.01 -6.80 4.78
N VAL A 102 -1.11 -7.32 4.28
CA VAL A 102 -2.45 -6.88 4.72
C VAL A 102 -2.90 -7.63 5.97
N ARG A 103 -2.74 -8.95 6.04
CA ARG A 103 -3.24 -9.78 7.16
C ARG A 103 -2.59 -9.41 8.48
N VAL A 104 -1.29 -9.07 8.50
CA VAL A 104 -0.64 -8.61 9.73
C VAL A 104 -1.33 -7.38 10.33
N ARG A 105 -1.82 -6.48 9.47
CA ARG A 105 -2.51 -5.25 9.87
C ARG A 105 -3.94 -5.52 10.33
N THR A 106 -4.70 -6.28 9.56
CA THR A 106 -6.14 -6.54 9.85
C THR A 106 -6.37 -7.55 10.97
N ASN A 107 -5.61 -8.65 11.00
CA ASN A 107 -5.91 -9.82 11.83
C ASN A 107 -5.10 -9.84 13.12
N TYR A 108 -3.87 -9.31 13.09
CA TYR A 108 -2.95 -9.39 14.25
C TYR A 108 -2.78 -8.08 14.98
N ARG A 109 -2.69 -6.96 14.26
CA ARG A 109 -2.51 -5.62 14.86
C ARG A 109 -3.83 -4.88 15.13
N GLY A 110 -4.93 -5.34 14.54
CA GLY A 110 -6.25 -4.70 14.70
C GLY A 110 -6.33 -3.31 14.05
N GLU A 111 -5.48 -3.04 13.05
CA GLU A 111 -5.51 -1.78 12.29
C GLU A 111 -6.76 -1.73 11.42
N ARG A 112 -7.33 -0.54 11.21
CA ARG A 112 -8.43 -0.35 10.25
C ARG A 112 -7.85 -0.16 8.86
N VAL A 113 -8.15 -1.08 7.94
CA VAL A 113 -7.56 -1.11 6.61
C VAL A 113 -8.62 -0.87 5.55
N TYR A 114 -8.38 0.14 4.73
CA TYR A 114 -9.20 0.48 3.58
C TYR A 114 -8.49 0.12 2.29
N LEU A 115 -9.23 -0.43 1.34
CA LEU A 115 -8.75 -0.82 0.01
C LEU A 115 -9.56 -0.09 -1.06
N TYR A 116 -8.84 0.53 -1.99
CA TYR A 116 -9.40 1.28 -3.10
C TYR A 116 -8.78 0.83 -4.42
N HIS A 117 -9.64 0.41 -5.35
CA HIS A 117 -9.20 0.17 -6.72
C HIS A 117 -9.02 1.50 -7.45
N LEU A 118 -7.82 1.73 -8.00
CA LEU A 118 -7.51 2.96 -8.70
C LEU A 118 -7.87 2.87 -10.18
N ASN A 119 -8.54 3.92 -10.68
CA ASN A 119 -8.74 4.13 -12.11
C ASN A 119 -7.44 4.60 -12.78
N THR A 120 -6.47 3.71 -12.87
CA THR A 120 -5.16 3.98 -13.48
C THR A 120 -5.04 3.18 -14.78
N PRO A 121 -4.76 3.81 -15.93
CA PRO A 121 -4.49 3.08 -17.16
C PRO A 121 -3.36 2.07 -16.96
N ALA A 122 -3.51 0.84 -17.48
CA ALA A 122 -2.53 -0.23 -17.30
C ALA A 122 -1.11 0.19 -17.71
N GLN A 123 -0.97 1.01 -18.76
CA GLN A 123 0.33 1.57 -19.16
C GLN A 123 0.99 2.42 -18.04
N ASN A 124 0.22 3.25 -17.35
CA ASN A 124 0.71 4.08 -16.26
C ASN A 124 1.02 3.22 -15.03
N ALA A 125 0.21 2.20 -14.74
CA ALA A 125 0.48 1.26 -13.65
C ALA A 125 1.79 0.48 -13.90
N ARG A 126 2.05 0.05 -15.14
CA ARG A 126 3.32 -0.58 -15.54
C ARG A 126 4.51 0.35 -15.41
N ARG A 127 4.36 1.61 -15.81
CA ARG A 127 5.42 2.62 -15.65
C ARG A 127 5.71 2.89 -14.18
N LEU A 128 4.67 3.00 -13.36
CA LEU A 128 4.80 3.15 -11.91
C LEU A 128 5.53 1.96 -11.29
N PHE A 129 5.18 0.74 -11.69
CA PHE A 129 5.82 -0.48 -11.21
C PHE A 129 7.33 -0.46 -11.49
N LEU A 130 7.75 -0.11 -12.71
CA LEU A 130 9.17 0.00 -13.05
C LEU A 130 9.89 1.10 -12.26
N ILE A 131 9.23 2.24 -11.99
CA ILE A 131 9.79 3.30 -11.14
C ILE A 131 10.03 2.79 -9.71
N TYR A 132 9.07 2.05 -9.15
CA TYR A 132 9.24 1.42 -7.83
C TYR A 132 10.43 0.47 -7.81
N LEU A 133 10.56 -0.41 -8.80
CA LEU A 133 11.68 -1.37 -8.85
C LEU A 133 13.03 -0.68 -9.03
N GLY A 134 13.10 0.33 -9.90
CA GLY A 134 14.32 1.14 -10.05
C GLY A 134 14.72 1.76 -8.72
N ARG A 135 13.75 2.34 -8.00
CA ARG A 135 14.00 2.94 -6.69
C ARG A 135 14.44 1.95 -5.62
N ILE A 136 13.85 0.75 -5.61
CA ILE A 136 14.24 -0.33 -4.69
C ILE A 136 15.70 -0.72 -4.91
N ASN A 137 16.12 -0.85 -6.17
CA ASN A 137 17.51 -1.16 -6.50
C ASN A 137 18.47 -0.03 -6.13
N GLU A 138 18.10 1.23 -6.44
CA GLU A 138 18.90 2.39 -6.02
C GLU A 138 19.11 2.44 -4.51
N LEU A 139 18.07 2.16 -3.72
CA LEU A 139 18.14 2.17 -2.26
C LEU A 139 19.00 1.03 -1.70
N ALA A 140 19.10 -0.10 -2.42
CA ALA A 140 19.99 -1.19 -2.05
C ALA A 140 21.47 -0.80 -2.22
N ASP A 141 21.80 0.02 -3.23
CA ASP A 141 23.15 0.53 -3.47
C ASP A 141 23.47 1.79 -2.64
N HIS A 142 22.45 2.62 -2.39
CA HIS A 142 22.55 3.91 -1.72
C HIS A 142 21.47 4.05 -0.63
N PRO A 143 21.77 3.59 0.61
CA PRO A 143 20.84 3.70 1.73
C PRO A 143 20.46 5.17 2.02
N GLU A 144 19.19 5.39 2.34
CA GLU A 144 18.65 6.71 2.67
C GLU A 144 17.83 6.68 3.95
N PHE A 145 17.80 7.81 4.66
CA PHE A 145 16.94 8.00 5.81
C PHE A 145 15.53 8.41 5.40
N TYR A 146 14.54 7.85 6.10
CA TYR A 146 13.15 8.25 6.02
C TYR A 146 12.97 9.65 6.60
N ASN A 147 12.17 10.47 5.93
CA ASN A 147 11.79 11.79 6.41
C ASN A 147 10.30 12.02 6.16
N LEU A 148 9.53 12.31 7.21
CA LEU A 148 8.07 12.46 7.12
C LEU A 148 7.62 13.57 6.14
N LEU A 149 8.40 14.65 6.00
CA LEU A 149 8.05 15.82 5.17
C LEU A 149 8.52 15.71 3.72
N SER A 150 9.59 14.96 3.45
CA SER A 150 10.18 14.88 2.10
C SER A 150 10.16 13.49 1.46
N ASN A 151 10.10 12.42 2.27
CA ASN A 151 10.23 11.02 1.88
C ASN A 151 9.18 10.11 2.56
N SER A 152 7.97 10.63 2.86
CA SER A 152 6.91 9.78 3.38
C SER A 152 6.32 8.84 2.33
N CYS A 153 5.68 7.75 2.78
CA CYS A 153 5.08 6.76 1.90
C CYS A 153 4.13 7.38 0.86
N THR A 154 3.28 8.33 1.26
CA THR A 154 2.32 8.99 0.38
C THR A 154 2.98 9.97 -0.60
N LEU A 155 3.96 10.76 -0.15
CA LEU A 155 4.68 11.69 -1.01
C LEU A 155 5.50 10.97 -2.08
N ASN A 156 6.12 9.84 -1.72
CA ASN A 156 6.82 8.99 -2.68
C ASN A 156 5.84 8.36 -3.69
N ILE A 157 4.70 7.82 -3.24
CA ILE A 157 3.64 7.32 -4.15
C ILE A 157 3.26 8.40 -5.17
N ILE A 158 3.00 9.63 -4.73
CA ILE A 158 2.57 10.73 -5.61
C ILE A 158 3.69 11.17 -6.55
N ARG A 159 4.93 11.25 -6.05
CA ARG A 159 6.10 11.58 -6.87
C ARG A 159 6.27 10.56 -7.99
N TYR A 160 6.17 9.27 -7.68
CA TYR A 160 6.28 8.21 -8.66
C TYR A 160 5.08 8.18 -9.61
N ALA A 161 3.87 8.42 -9.11
CA ALA A 161 2.69 8.53 -9.95
C ALA A 161 2.81 9.69 -10.95
N ASN A 162 3.33 10.85 -10.55
CA ASN A 162 3.60 11.97 -11.46
C ASN A 162 4.60 11.58 -12.55
N ALA A 163 5.71 10.95 -12.15
CA ALA A 163 6.70 10.45 -13.08
C ALA A 163 6.13 9.36 -14.01
N ALA A 164 5.08 8.65 -13.58
CA ALA A 164 4.37 7.65 -14.35
C ALA A 164 3.26 8.22 -15.27
N GLY A 165 3.05 9.54 -15.29
CA GLY A 165 2.05 10.20 -16.15
C GLY A 165 0.77 10.64 -15.44
N ARG A 166 0.74 10.63 -14.10
CA ARG A 166 -0.36 11.24 -13.33
C ARG A 166 -0.34 12.76 -13.50
N GLU A 167 -1.45 13.33 -13.97
CA GLU A 167 -1.65 14.77 -13.98
C GLU A 167 -2.30 15.25 -12.67
N GLY A 168 -1.71 16.26 -12.03
CA GLY A 168 -2.32 16.95 -10.88
C GLY A 168 -1.31 17.65 -9.97
N ARG A 169 -1.74 18.77 -9.38
CA ARG A 169 -0.93 19.60 -8.48
C ARG A 169 -0.75 18.97 -7.10
N PHE A 170 0.23 19.49 -6.34
CA PHE A 170 0.40 19.16 -4.93
C PHE A 170 -0.86 19.56 -4.13
N ASP A 171 -1.33 18.68 -3.25
CA ASP A 171 -2.49 18.87 -2.38
C ASP A 171 -2.04 18.66 -0.93
N ILE A 172 -2.53 19.48 0.01
CA ILE A 172 -2.14 19.37 1.42
C ILE A 172 -2.50 18.01 2.04
N ARG A 173 -3.49 17.31 1.47
CA ARG A 173 -3.87 15.93 1.84
C ARG A 173 -2.83 14.89 1.44
N HIS A 174 -1.82 15.26 0.66
CA HIS A 174 -0.63 14.43 0.43
C HIS A 174 0.29 14.39 1.64
N LEU A 175 0.29 15.45 2.45
CA LEU A 175 1.06 15.53 3.70
C LEU A 175 0.27 14.92 4.87
N PHE A 176 -1.04 15.17 4.94
CA PHE A 176 -1.96 14.49 5.86
C PHE A 176 -2.55 13.24 5.21
N ASN A 177 -1.72 12.21 5.09
CA ASN A 177 -2.08 11.00 4.36
C ASN A 177 -3.30 10.24 4.93
N GLY A 178 -3.71 10.51 6.17
CA GLY A 178 -4.99 10.04 6.69
C GLY A 178 -6.22 10.57 5.93
N LEU A 179 -6.06 11.57 5.07
CA LEU A 179 -7.09 12.16 4.20
C LEU A 179 -6.88 11.83 2.71
N VAL A 180 -5.95 10.94 2.38
CA VAL A 180 -5.62 10.59 0.99
C VAL A 180 -6.80 9.93 0.28
N ASP A 181 -7.65 9.19 1.00
CA ASP A 181 -8.87 8.58 0.47
C ASP A 181 -9.85 9.63 -0.07
N SER A 182 -10.04 10.74 0.67
CA SER A 182 -10.81 11.89 0.23
C SER A 182 -10.20 12.55 -1.00
N TYR A 183 -8.86 12.67 -1.06
CA TYR A 183 -8.18 13.18 -2.24
C TYR A 183 -8.40 12.28 -3.47
N LEU A 184 -8.24 10.97 -3.31
CA LEU A 184 -8.46 10.00 -4.39
C LEU A 184 -9.89 10.10 -4.93
N TYR A 185 -10.88 10.23 -4.04
CA TYR A 185 -12.29 10.40 -4.41
C TYR A 185 -12.54 11.70 -5.18
N HIS A 186 -12.19 12.86 -4.61
CA HIS A 186 -12.47 14.15 -5.24
C HIS A 186 -11.67 14.41 -6.52
N SER A 187 -10.61 13.64 -6.74
CA SER A 187 -9.81 13.71 -7.95
C SER A 187 -10.16 12.65 -8.99
N GLY A 188 -11.25 11.89 -8.78
CA GLY A 188 -11.78 10.92 -9.75
C GLY A 188 -10.92 9.67 -9.92
N ARG A 189 -10.04 9.37 -8.96
CA ARG A 189 -9.10 8.23 -9.03
C ARG A 189 -9.70 6.92 -8.53
N VAL A 190 -10.86 6.96 -7.91
CA VAL A 190 -11.61 5.81 -7.38
C VAL A 190 -13.07 5.93 -7.81
N ASN A 191 -13.90 4.93 -7.48
CA ASN A 191 -15.31 4.94 -7.86
C ASN A 191 -16.06 6.14 -7.21
N THR A 192 -16.51 7.09 -8.02
CA THR A 192 -17.29 8.27 -7.59
C THR A 192 -18.78 8.16 -7.87
N THR A 193 -19.31 6.98 -8.23
CA THR A 193 -20.76 6.79 -8.40
C THR A 193 -21.51 6.65 -7.09
N LEU A 194 -20.80 6.27 -6.03
CA LEU A 194 -21.30 6.23 -4.66
C LEU A 194 -20.87 7.49 -3.91
N PRO A 195 -21.68 8.03 -2.99
CA PRO A 195 -21.23 9.06 -2.06
C PRO A 195 -19.96 8.62 -1.32
N PHE A 196 -19.01 9.53 -1.11
CA PHE A 196 -17.71 9.20 -0.49
C PHE A 196 -17.82 8.43 0.83
N ALA A 197 -18.77 8.80 1.69
CA ALA A 197 -18.99 8.11 2.96
C ALA A 197 -19.37 6.64 2.77
N GLU A 198 -20.16 6.34 1.74
CA GLU A 198 -20.58 4.99 1.40
C GLU A 198 -19.46 4.20 0.72
N LEU A 199 -18.73 4.81 -0.21
CA LEU A 199 -17.52 4.21 -0.79
C LEU A 199 -16.56 3.80 0.33
N ARG A 200 -16.23 4.74 1.21
CA ARG A 200 -15.30 4.52 2.32
C ARG A 200 -15.77 3.40 3.25
N ARG A 201 -17.07 3.33 3.54
CA ARG A 201 -17.65 2.26 4.36
C ARG A 201 -17.45 0.89 3.69
N ARG A 202 -17.71 0.77 2.39
CA ARG A 202 -17.55 -0.47 1.63
C ARG A 202 -16.10 -0.84 1.33
N SER A 203 -15.21 0.14 1.34
CA SER A 203 -13.77 -0.05 1.18
C SER A 203 -13.07 -0.55 2.45
N LEU A 204 -13.74 -0.61 3.61
CA LEU A 204 -13.17 -1.19 4.83
C LEU A 204 -13.12 -2.71 4.70
N ILE A 205 -11.93 -3.29 4.55
CA ILE A 205 -11.76 -4.73 4.25
C ILE A 205 -11.56 -5.62 5.48
N ASN A 206 -11.58 -5.06 6.69
CA ASN A 206 -11.26 -5.78 7.92
C ASN A 206 -12.05 -7.08 8.08
N GLU A 207 -13.38 -7.04 7.92
CA GLU A 207 -14.22 -8.25 8.07
C GLU A 207 -13.88 -9.31 7.02
N ALA A 208 -13.70 -8.90 5.76
CA ALA A 208 -13.34 -9.80 4.66
C ALA A 208 -11.94 -10.41 4.86
N ALA A 209 -10.97 -9.61 5.31
CA ALA A 209 -9.61 -10.05 5.59
C ALA A 209 -9.54 -11.00 6.81
N GLN A 210 -10.34 -10.73 7.85
CA GLN A 210 -10.45 -11.59 9.02
C GLN A 210 -11.14 -12.92 8.69
N ALA A 211 -12.19 -12.89 7.86
CA ALA A 211 -12.85 -14.08 7.39
C ALA A 211 -11.97 -14.92 6.43
N ALA A 212 -11.13 -14.25 5.62
CA ALA A 212 -10.20 -14.93 4.73
C ALA A 212 -9.00 -15.52 5.47
N ASP A 213 -8.46 -14.80 6.45
CA ASP A 213 -7.28 -15.18 7.24
C ASP A 213 -6.13 -15.78 6.40
N ASP A 214 -5.78 -17.04 6.60
CA ASP A 214 -4.72 -17.73 5.86
C ASP A 214 -5.20 -18.44 4.57
N ALA A 215 -6.50 -18.34 4.25
CA ALA A 215 -7.11 -19.07 3.16
C ALA A 215 -6.47 -18.75 1.79
N PRO A 216 -6.39 -19.74 0.89
CA PRO A 216 -5.97 -19.51 -0.49
C PRO A 216 -6.83 -18.44 -1.17
N GLY A 217 -6.16 -17.60 -1.97
CA GLY A 217 -6.81 -16.52 -2.70
C GLY A 217 -7.26 -15.35 -1.81
N PHE A 218 -6.60 -15.11 -0.67
CA PHE A 218 -6.84 -13.96 0.22
C PHE A 218 -7.12 -12.66 -0.55
N TRP A 219 -6.28 -12.31 -1.52
CA TRP A 219 -6.40 -11.11 -2.34
C TRP A 219 -7.72 -11.04 -3.13
N ARG A 220 -8.23 -12.17 -3.65
CA ARG A 220 -9.55 -12.20 -4.31
C ARG A 220 -10.67 -11.99 -3.31
N ARG A 221 -10.55 -12.58 -2.13
CA ARG A 221 -11.58 -12.55 -1.08
C ARG A 221 -11.78 -11.14 -0.53
N ILE A 222 -10.70 -10.41 -0.26
CA ILE A 222 -10.79 -9.02 0.23
C ILE A 222 -11.33 -8.04 -0.82
N ARG A 223 -11.27 -8.40 -2.11
CA ARG A 223 -11.81 -7.60 -3.23
C ARG A 223 -13.26 -7.92 -3.55
N ALA A 224 -13.78 -9.07 -3.13
CA ALA A 224 -15.11 -9.55 -3.52
C ALA A 224 -16.27 -8.61 -3.12
N SER A 225 -16.09 -7.82 -2.06
CA SER A 225 -17.09 -6.86 -1.57
C SER A 225 -16.83 -5.42 -1.97
N LEU A 226 -15.77 -5.15 -2.74
CA LEU A 226 -15.41 -3.77 -3.09
C LEU A 226 -16.33 -3.21 -4.17
N PRO A 227 -16.61 -1.89 -4.13
CA PRO A 227 -17.28 -1.22 -5.23
C PRO A 227 -16.40 -1.28 -6.49
N THR A 228 -16.89 -1.96 -7.54
CA THR A 228 -16.24 -2.00 -8.85
C THR A 228 -16.42 -0.68 -9.59
N MET A 229 -15.49 -0.34 -10.48
CA MET A 229 -15.65 0.81 -11.36
C MET A 229 -16.75 0.52 -12.40
N PRO A 230 -17.55 1.52 -12.81
CA PRO A 230 -18.44 1.35 -13.95
C PRO A 230 -17.65 0.98 -15.21
N GLY A 231 -18.03 -0.10 -15.89
CA GLY A 231 -17.41 -0.53 -17.16
C GLY A 231 -16.23 -1.50 -17.04
N SER A 232 -16.01 -2.11 -15.87
CA SER A 232 -14.98 -3.15 -15.64
C SER A 232 -15.51 -4.59 -15.79
N GLU A 233 -16.51 -4.82 -16.66
CA GLU A 233 -17.00 -6.17 -17.03
C GLU A 233 -16.32 -6.67 -18.32
#